data_AF-R6XF94-F1
#
_entry.id   AF-R6XF94-F1
#
_cell.length_a   1.000
_cell.length_b   1.000
_cell.length_c   1.000
_cell.angle_alpha   90.00
_cell.angle_beta   90.00
_cell.angle_gamma   90.00
#
_symmetry.space_group_name_H-M   'P 1'
#
loop_
_entity.id
_entity.type
_entity.pdbx_description
1 polymer ?
#
loop_
_entity_poly.entity_id
_entity_poly.type
_entity_poly.pdbx_seq_one_letter_code
_entity_poly.pdbx_strand_id
1 'polypeptide(L)'
;MIILQVLSFVAENERINIKQRQAEGIRIAKEKGVKFGRPKATLPPNTSNILDKYINRKLTNIEATKLIGVSRGTFFRLVKERKLLKNSMKI
;
A
#
# COMPACT_ATOMS: atom_id res chain seq x y z
N MET A 1 -30.87 -21.79 -31.81
CA MET A 1 -30.21 -21.96 -30.50
C MET A 1 -28.74 -22.39 -30.68
N ILE A 2 -27.96 -21.69 -31.52
CA ILE A 2 -26.53 -22.01 -31.81
C ILE A 2 -25.71 -20.71 -31.79
N ILE A 3 -26.23 -19.64 -32.39
CA ILE A 3 -25.57 -18.32 -32.45
C ILE A 3 -25.26 -17.77 -31.06
N LEU A 4 -26.18 -17.86 -30.10
CA LEU A 4 -25.95 -17.38 -28.73
C LEU A 4 -24.82 -18.14 -28.03
N GLN A 5 -24.72 -19.46 -28.24
CA GLN A 5 -23.66 -20.28 -27.63
C GLN A 5 -22.29 -19.91 -28.21
N VAL A 6 -22.21 -19.72 -29.52
CA VAL A 6 -20.97 -19.30 -30.19
C VAL A 6 -20.54 -17.91 -29.74
N LEU A 7 -21.46 -16.94 -29.66
CA LEU A 7 -21.14 -15.59 -29.17
C LEU A 7 -20.68 -15.59 -27.71
N SER A 8 -21.32 -16.39 -26.85
CA SER A 8 -20.89 -16.56 -25.46
C SER A 8 -19.48 -17.14 -25.36
N PHE A 9 -19.14 -18.13 -26.18
CA PHE A 9 -17.80 -18.72 -26.20
C PHE A 9 -16.73 -17.71 -26.69
N VAL A 10 -17.03 -16.93 -27.73
CA VAL A 10 -16.10 -15.90 -28.22
C VAL A 10 -15.88 -14.83 -27.16
N ALA A 11 -16.95 -14.36 -26.52
CA ALA A 11 -16.86 -13.36 -25.45
C ALA A 11 -16.04 -13.85 -24.24
N GLU A 12 -16.18 -15.13 -23.87
CA GLU A 12 -15.39 -15.73 -22.81
C GLU A 12 -13.89 -15.80 -23.15
N ASN A 13 -13.56 -16.24 -24.37
CA ASN A 13 -12.17 -16.28 -24.85
C ASN A 13 -11.54 -14.89 -24.90
N GLU A 14 -12.25 -13.89 -25.42
CA GLU A 14 -11.75 -12.52 -25.45
C GLU A 14 -11.49 -11.98 -24.04
N ARG A 15 -12.37 -12.26 -23.08
CA ARG A 15 -12.18 -11.87 -21.67
C ARG A 15 -10.92 -12.49 -21.07
N ILE A 16 -10.65 -13.77 -21.38
CA ILE A 16 -9.43 -14.46 -20.94
C ILE A 16 -8.19 -13.80 -21.57
N ASN A 17 -8.22 -13.56 -22.88
CA ASN A 17 -7.11 -12.96 -23.62
C ASN A 17 -6.79 -11.54 -23.13
N ILE A 18 -7.80 -10.73 -22.80
CA ILE A 18 -7.61 -9.39 -22.23
C ILE A 18 -6.93 -9.47 -20.86
N LYS A 19 -7.38 -10.38 -19.99
CA LYS A 19 -6.77 -10.57 -18.66
C LYS A 19 -5.33 -11.06 -18.74
N GLN A 20 -5.03 -11.99 -19.65
CA GLN A 20 -3.67 -12.48 -19.88
C GLN A 20 -2.74 -11.35 -20.30
N ARG A 21 -3.12 -10.56 -21.30
CA ARG A 21 -2.33 -9.40 -21.75
C ARG A 21 -2.19 -8.34 -20.67
N GLN A 22 -3.24 -8.09 -19.89
CA GLN A 22 -3.17 -7.17 -18.75
C GLN A 22 -2.17 -7.66 -17.70
N ALA A 23 -2.20 -8.95 -17.35
CA ALA A 23 -1.26 -9.54 -16.40
C ALA A 23 0.19 -9.44 -16.88
N GLU A 24 0.43 -9.70 -18.16
CA GLU A 24 1.74 -9.54 -18.79
C GLU A 24 2.21 -8.08 -18.78
N GLY A 25 1.34 -7.14 -19.12
CA GLY A 25 1.64 -5.70 -19.05
C GLY A 25 1.97 -5.24 -17.63
N ILE A 26 1.22 -5.71 -16.62
CA ILE A 26 1.50 -5.44 -15.21
C ILE A 26 2.84 -6.03 -14.79
N ARG A 27 3.18 -7.25 -15.24
CA ARG A 27 4.47 -7.89 -14.96
C ARG A 27 5.62 -7.05 -15.49
N ILE A 28 5.57 -6.67 -16.78
CA ILE A 28 6.60 -5.84 -17.42
C ILE A 28 6.73 -4.49 -16.72
N ALA A 29 5.61 -3.86 -16.34
CA ALA A 29 5.64 -2.60 -15.60
C ALA A 29 6.27 -2.75 -14.21
N LYS A 30 5.97 -3.82 -13.48
CA LYS A 30 6.62 -4.12 -12.19
C LYS A 30 8.12 -4.36 -12.35
N GLU A 31 8.54 -5.08 -13.38
CA GLU A 31 9.96 -5.30 -13.72
C GLU A 31 10.68 -4.00 -14.05
N LYS A 32 10.01 -3.07 -14.74
CA LYS A 32 10.50 -1.70 -14.99
C LYS A 32 10.46 -0.80 -13.75
N GLY A 33 10.05 -1.31 -12.58
CA GLY A 33 10.01 -0.57 -11.33
C GLY A 33 8.81 0.38 -11.18
N VAL A 34 7.78 0.25 -12.02
CA VAL A 34 6.55 1.05 -11.89
C VAL A 34 5.88 0.72 -10.57
N LYS A 35 5.74 1.74 -9.71
CA LYS A 35 5.04 1.62 -8.43
C LYS A 35 3.54 1.69 -8.65
N PHE A 36 2.88 0.56 -8.48
CA PHE A 36 1.43 0.46 -8.51
C PHE A 36 0.78 0.83 -7.17
N GLY A 37 -0.51 1.16 -7.23
CA GLY A 37 -1.32 1.48 -6.06
C GLY A 37 -1.31 2.96 -5.69
N ARG A 38 -1.99 3.28 -4.58
CA ARG A 38 -2.09 4.66 -4.10
C ARG A 38 -0.72 5.17 -3.65
N PRO A 39 -0.29 6.37 -4.07
CA PRO A 39 0.96 6.95 -3.57
C PRO A 39 0.92 7.09 -2.05
N LYS A 40 2.09 6.89 -1.42
CA LYS A 40 2.22 7.06 0.03
C LYS A 40 1.93 8.53 0.38
N ALA A 41 1.19 8.75 1.46
CA ALA A 41 0.95 10.09 1.96
C ALA A 41 2.28 10.76 2.32
N THR A 42 2.42 12.04 1.97
CA THR A 42 3.55 12.87 2.39
C THR A 42 3.42 13.10 3.89
N LEU A 43 4.29 12.45 4.66
CA LEU A 43 4.36 12.63 6.10
C LEU A 43 5.25 13.83 6.42
N PRO A 44 4.96 14.59 7.48
CA PRO A 44 5.81 15.71 7.86
C PRO A 44 7.21 15.20 8.28
N PRO A 45 8.31 15.95 8.03
CA PRO A 45 9.68 15.49 8.28
C PRO A 45 9.95 15.08 9.74
N ASN A 46 9.22 15.69 10.68
CA ASN A 46 9.31 15.43 12.12
C ASN A 46 8.62 14.12 12.57
N THR A 47 7.96 13.39 11.67
CA THR A 47 7.19 12.17 11.99
C THR A 47 8.03 11.15 12.77
N SER A 48 9.28 10.92 12.36
CA SER A 48 10.18 9.96 13.03
C SER A 48 10.43 10.34 14.50
N ASN A 49 10.64 11.63 14.79
CA ASN A 49 10.86 12.12 16.15
C ASN A 49 9.60 12.00 17.01
N ILE A 50 8.44 12.32 16.44
CA ILE A 50 7.15 12.21 17.14
C ILE A 50 6.85 10.75 17.49
N LEU A 51 7.06 9.82 16.54
CA LEU A 51 6.91 8.38 16.77
C LEU A 51 7.86 7.88 17.85
N ASP A 52 9.10 8.35 17.87
CA ASP A 52 10.07 7.98 18.90
C ASP A 52 9.67 8.49 20.28
N LYS A 53 9.17 9.73 20.38
CA LYS A 53 8.66 10.28 21.63
C LYS A 53 7.44 9.50 22.12
N TYR A 54 6.53 9.11 21.24
CA TYR A 54 5.39 8.24 21.57
C TYR A 54 5.84 6.86 22.07
N ILE A 55 6.79 6.21 21.37
CA ILE A 55 7.33 4.89 21.78
C ILE A 55 8.00 4.97 23.16
N ASN A 56 8.68 6.08 23.45
CA ASN A 56 9.30 6.35 24.76
C ASN A 56 8.29 6.85 25.82
N ARG A 57 6.99 6.76 25.56
CA ARG A 57 5.90 7.22 26.46
C ARG A 57 5.96 8.71 26.83
N LYS A 58 6.60 9.55 26.01
CA LYS A 58 6.72 11.01 26.20
C LYS A 58 5.58 11.82 25.57
N LEU A 59 4.75 11.20 24.71
CA LEU A 59 3.57 11.81 24.11
C LEU A 59 2.38 10.87 24.17
N THR A 60 1.18 11.43 24.24
CA THR A 60 -0.05 10.67 24.10
C THR A 60 -0.35 10.36 22.62
N ASN A 61 -1.19 9.36 22.39
CA ASN A 61 -1.66 9.00 21.05
C ASN A 61 -2.39 10.18 20.37
N ILE A 62 -3.19 10.93 21.14
CA ILE A 62 -4.00 12.04 20.62
C ILE A 62 -3.08 13.16 20.13
N GLU A 63 -2.11 13.57 20.93
CA GLU A 63 -1.16 14.62 20.56
C GLU A 63 -0.30 14.23 19.37
N ALA A 64 0.21 12.99 19.36
CA ALA A 64 1.05 12.49 18.28
C ALA A 64 0.29 12.41 16.94
N THR A 65 -0.97 11.95 16.95
CA THR A 65 -1.82 11.93 15.74
C THR A 65 -2.11 13.33 15.21
N LYS A 66 -2.38 14.29 16.10
CA LYS A 66 -2.64 15.70 15.72
C LYS A 66 -1.41 16.36 15.11
N LEU A 67 -0.22 16.11 15.65
CA LEU A 67 1.04 16.65 15.14
C LEU A 67 1.42 16.10 13.76
N ILE A 68 1.11 14.82 13.49
CA ILE A 68 1.41 14.17 12.21
C ILE A 68 0.30 14.42 11.18
N GLY A 69 -0.93 14.73 11.63
CA GLY A 69 -2.07 15.00 10.75
C GLY A 69 -2.64 13.75 10.08
N VAL A 70 -2.58 12.59 10.75
CA VAL A 70 -3.03 11.30 10.19
C VAL A 70 -4.11 10.64 11.04
N SER A 71 -4.92 9.78 10.42
CA SER A 71 -5.92 8.98 11.13
C SER A 71 -5.27 8.03 12.14
N ARG A 72 -6.01 7.65 13.19
CA ARG A 72 -5.53 6.70 14.22
C ARG A 72 -5.03 5.38 13.62
N GLY A 73 -5.72 4.84 12.62
CA GLY A 73 -5.30 3.61 11.93
C GLY A 73 -3.95 3.76 11.22
N THR A 74 -3.76 4.90 10.52
CA THR A 74 -2.49 5.23 9.87
C THR A 74 -1.37 5.39 10.90
N PHE A 75 -1.67 6.05 12.03
CA PHE A 75 -0.71 6.25 13.10
C PHE A 75 -0.19 4.93 13.69
N PHE A 76 -1.07 4.00 14.07
CA PHE A 76 -0.63 2.72 14.63
C PHE A 76 0.17 1.87 13.64
N ARG A 77 -0.14 1.94 12.34
CA ARG A 77 0.67 1.32 11.29
C ARG A 77 2.11 1.89 11.29
N LEU A 78 2.24 3.22 11.34
CA LEU A 78 3.54 3.89 11.38
C LEU A 78 4.34 3.56 12.65
N VAL A 79 3.67 3.46 13.81
CA VAL A 79 4.31 3.03 15.06
C VAL A 79 4.86 1.61 14.94
N LYS A 80 4.09 0.67 14.37
CA LYS A 80 4.53 -0.71 14.16
C LYS A 80 5.75 -0.76 13.24
N GLU A 81 5.71 -0.05 12.11
CA GLU A 81 6.83 0.07 11.17
C GLU A 81 8.09 0.63 11.87
N ARG A 82 7.95 1.70 12.66
CA ARG A 82 9.07 2.30 13.41
C ARG A 82 9.66 1.34 14.45
N LYS A 83 8.83 0.55 15.15
CA LYS A 83 9.29 -0.46 16.12
C LYS A 83 10.09 -1.57 15.44
N LEU A 84 9.64 -2.05 14.29
CA LEU A 84 10.36 -3.07 13.51
C LEU A 84 11.72 -2.56 13.03
N LEU A 85 11.77 -1.33 12.53
CA LEU A 85 13.03 -0.69 12.12
C LEU A 85 14.04 -0.58 13.27
N LYS A 86 13.58 -0.18 14.47
CA LYS A 86 14.44 -0.12 15.66
C LYS A 86 14.95 -1.50 16.11
N ASN A 87 14.16 -2.55 15.91
CA ASN A 87 14.57 -3.91 16.26
C ASN A 87 15.63 -4.44 15.30
N SER A 88 15.52 -4.12 14.01
CA SER A 88 16.51 -4.52 13.00
C SER A 88 17.86 -3.81 13.13
N MET A 89 17.89 -2.64 13.77
CA MET A 89 19.10 -1.83 13.98
C MET A 89 19.78 -2.12 15.33
N LYS A 90 19.23 -3.08 16.10
CA LYS A 90 19.77 -3.56 17.39
C LYS A 90 20.59 -4.85 17.24
N ILE A 91 20.85 -5.29 16.01
CA ILE A 91 21.68 -6.45 15.66
C ILE A 91 23.05 -5.94 15.21
#